data_AF-A0A933FVT0-F1
#
_entry.id   AF-A0A933FVT0-F1
#
_cell.length_a   1.000
_cell.length_b   1.000
_cell.length_c   1.000
_cell.angle_alpha   90.00
_cell.angle_beta   90.00
_cell.angle_gamma   90.00
#
_symmetry.space_group_name_H-M   'P 1'
#
loop_
_entity.id
_entity.type
_entity.pdbx_description
1 polymer ?
#
loop_
_entity_poly.entity_id
_entity_poly.type
_entity_poly.pdbx_seq_one_letter_code
_entity_poly.pdbx_strand_id
1 'polypeptide(L)' 'MMNLGVPSAVLYPFSVVVTMFGMRPKFVDVELDTLNIDPSKIEAAITPKTRA' A
#
# COMPACT_ATOMS: atom_id res chain seq x y z
N MET A 1 5.02 -6.37 13.85
CA MET A 1 4.86 -5.25 12.89
C MET A 1 4.21 -5.80 11.63
N MET A 2 3.00 -5.32 11.33
CA MET A 2 2.11 -5.76 10.23
C MET A 2 2.27 -4.85 9.00
N ASN A 3 1.90 -5.32 7.81
CA ASN A 3 2.04 -4.59 6.55
C ASN A 3 0.66 -4.19 5.99
N LEU A 4 0.54 -3.02 5.34
CA LEU A 4 -0.66 -2.63 4.60
C LEU A 4 -0.27 -2.22 3.17
N GLY A 5 -1.01 -2.70 2.16
CA GLY A 5 -0.81 -2.30 0.76
C GLY A 5 -1.27 -0.86 0.53
N VAL A 6 -0.41 0.00 0.00
CA VAL A 6 -0.75 1.40 -0.34
C VAL A 6 -0.27 1.69 -1.77
N PRO A 7 -1.07 2.31 -2.66
CA PRO A 7 -0.58 2.69 -3.99
C PRO A 7 0.58 3.70 -3.92
N SER A 8 1.55 3.62 -4.83
CA SER A 8 2.80 4.40 -4.77
C SER A 8 2.60 5.89 -5.07
N ALA A 9 1.55 6.24 -5.83
CA ALA A 9 1.19 7.63 -6.15
C ALA A 9 0.28 8.31 -5.11
N VAL A 10 -0.03 7.66 -3.98
CA VAL A 10 -0.90 8.28 -2.96
C VAL A 10 -0.14 9.32 -2.14
N LEU A 11 -0.81 10.45 -1.90
CA LEU A 11 -0.34 11.55 -1.06
C LEU A 11 0.01 11.04 0.37
N TYR A 12 1.11 11.56 0.93
CA TYR A 12 1.63 11.36 2.29
C TYR A 12 0.60 11.05 3.41
N PRO A 13 -0.57 11.74 3.54
CA PRO A 13 -1.50 11.52 4.66
C PRO A 13 -2.01 10.09 4.85
N PHE A 14 -2.22 9.31 3.78
CA PHE A 14 -2.73 7.93 3.94
C PHE A 14 -1.73 7.03 4.67
N SER A 15 -0.45 7.16 4.33
CA SER A 15 0.64 6.40 4.96
C SER A 15 0.87 6.77 6.43
N VAL A 16 0.57 8.02 6.82
CA VAL A 16 0.71 8.51 8.20
C VAL A 16 -0.28 7.80 9.13
N VAL A 17 -1.56 7.72 8.74
CA VAL A 17 -2.60 7.06 9.55
C VAL A 17 -2.20 5.62 9.87
N VAL A 18 -1.73 4.90 8.86
CA VAL A 18 -1.29 3.50 8.96
C VAL A 18 -0.08 3.37 9.89
N THR A 19 0.88 4.28 9.76
CA THR A 19 2.08 4.33 10.61
C THR A 19 1.74 4.63 12.07
N MET A 20 0.73 5.47 12.34
CA MET A 20 0.27 5.77 13.70
C MET A 20 -0.27 4.53 14.43
N PHE A 21 -0.82 3.56 13.71
CA PHE A 21 -1.23 2.27 14.26
C PHE A 21 -0.08 1.24 14.35
N GLY A 22 1.17 1.67 14.13
CA GLY A 22 2.35 0.80 14.18
C GLY A 22 2.43 -0.20 13.01
N MET A 23 1.66 0.04 11.95
CA MET A 23 1.72 -0.73 10.71
C MET A 23 2.77 -0.16 9.77
N ARG A 24 3.34 -1.01 8.92
CA ARG A 24 4.31 -0.61 7.90
C ARG A 24 3.63 -0.58 6.54
N PRO A 25 3.52 0.58 5.87
CA PRO A 25 2.99 0.61 4.51
C PRO A 25 3.94 -0.14 3.58
N LYS A 26 3.38 -1.02 2.75
CA LYS A 26 4.06 -1.69 1.64
C LYS A 26 3.49 -1.12 0.36
N PHE A 27 4.30 -0.34 -0.35
CA PHE A 27 3.84 0.36 -1.52
C PHE A 27 3.69 -0.57 -2.73
N VAL A 28 2.59 -0.43 -3.45
CA VAL A 28 2.27 -1.13 -4.71
C VAL A 28 2.23 -0.09 -5.81
N ASP A 29 2.75 -0.43 -6.97
CA ASP A 29 2.83 0.51 -8.08
C ASP A 29 1.45 0.88 -8.65
N VAL A 30 1.40 1.89 -9.51
CA VAL A 30 0.16 2.44 -10.08
C VAL A 30 0.08 2.28 -11.59
N GLU A 31 -1.14 2.24 -12.11
CA GLU A 31 -1.42 2.44 -13.53
C GLU A 31 -1.38 3.94 -13.85
N LEU A 32 -0.56 4.36 -14.81
CA LEU A 32 -0.39 5.79 -15.13
C LEU A 32 -1.64 6.42 -15.77
N ASP A 33 -2.44 5.64 -16.48
CA ASP A 33 -3.62 6.13 -17.20
C ASP A 33 -4.78 6.42 -16.24
N THR A 34 -4.91 5.61 -15.18
CA THR A 34 -6.02 5.70 -14.22
C THR A 34 -5.59 6.34 -12.89
N LEU A 35 -4.28 6.45 -12.65
CA LEU A 35 -3.66 6.90 -11.40
C LEU A 35 -4.08 6.05 -10.18
N ASN A 36 -4.64 4.87 -10.42
CA ASN A 36 -5.02 3.92 -9.38
C ASN A 36 -3.93 2.84 -9.20
N ILE A 37 -4.04 2.08 -8.11
CA ILE A 37 -3.19 0.92 -7.87
C ILE A 37 -3.27 -0.06 -9.04
N ASP A 38 -2.12 -0.60 -9.46
CA ASP A 38 -2.03 -1.65 -10.46
C ASP A 38 -2.45 -2.99 -9.83
N PRO A 39 -3.63 -3.56 -10.17
CA PRO A 39 -4.14 -4.77 -9.54
C PRO A 39 -3.24 -5.98 -9.79
N SER A 40 -2.51 -6.00 -10.91
CA SER A 40 -1.61 -7.11 -11.26
C SER A 40 -0.42 -7.22 -10.31
N LYS A 41 -0.08 -6.14 -9.61
CA LYS A 41 1.06 -6.07 -8.67
C LYS A 41 0.67 -6.29 -7.20
N ILE A 42 -0.62 -6.43 -6.89
CA ILE A 42 -1.11 -6.58 -5.50
C ILE A 42 -0.65 -7.90 -4.88
N GLU A 43 -0.79 -9.02 -5.59
CA GLU A 43 -0.48 -10.36 -5.03
C GLU A 43 1.00 -10.46 -4.62
N ALA A 44 1.92 -9.89 -5.39
CA ALA A 44 3.34 -9.81 -5.03
C ALA A 44 3.61 -8.96 -3.76
N ALA A 45 2.68 -8.05 -3.44
CA ALA A 45 2.74 -7.24 -2.24
C ALA A 45 2.17 -7.96 -1.00
N ILE A 46 1.37 -9.01 -1.15
CA ILE A 46 0.79 -9.74 -0.02
C ILE A 46 1.86 -10.56 0.71
N THR A 47 1.79 -10.55 2.04
CA THR A 47 2.67 -11.29 2.95
C THR A 47 1.83 -11.83 4.11
N PRO A 48 2.32 -12.79 4.92
CA PRO A 48 1.61 -13.24 6.13
C PRO A 48 1.27 -12.10 7.12
N LYS A 49 1.98 -10.97 7.00
CA LYS A 49 1.80 -9.75 7.81
C LYS A 49 0.80 -8.76 7.20
N THR A 50 0.30 -8.98 5.98
CA THR A 50 -0.60 -8.06 5.30
C THR A 50 -1.96 -8.05 5.99
N ARG A 51 -2.44 -6.86 6.37
CA ARG A 51 -3.74 -6.62 7.00
C ARG A 51 -4.35 -5.35 6.39
N ALA A 52 -5.67 -5.26 6.37
CA ALA A 52 -6.45 -4.12 5.87
C ALA A 52 -7.48 -3.71 6.92
#